data_AF-A0A077WG43-F1
#
_entry.id   AF-A0A077WG43-F1
#
_cell.length_a   1.000
_cell.length_b   1.000
_cell.length_c   1.000
_cell.angle_alpha   90.00
_cell.angle_beta   90.00
_cell.angle_gamma   90.00
#
_symmetry.space_group_name_H-M   'P 1'
#
loop_
_entity.id
_entity.type
_entity.pdbx_description
1 polymer ?
#
loop_
_entity_poly.entity_id
_entity_poly.type
_entity_poly.pdbx_seq_one_letter_code
_entity_poly.pdbx_strand_id
1 'polypeptide(L)'
;MNFTVTVYIVAQALAPALWGPLADRTGRRPMFLLALLTYVISCIGLALAPSYPVLLVMRLMQSFGASPTIAIGIHMILKEASITNARDLIASGIIGDISTLSKRGTYFSFMSMTRHVMTTTAPMIGGVIAQKLTWRWIWWIMAIAGGIMLILMFFFVPETLRSLVGNGSGYANPTPIQWWHHRCLKRQQQSLKAGDCQSPIADMETATNIPVTTKSRKSINLFQSLLFLKEPDVMCALVFGGLCFGTQQSFLVTTSNVLADVYHLSVMDVGLCFIAGGVGAFLGSLTAGRMVDYEYRRVAIEFCGHVPEKGDLPHHFPIFKARLRYPLCAAIVMQMAVMTFGWCVSTVQPLPVPLAMLFICKSSIILI
;
A
#
# COMPACT_ATOMS: atom_id res chain seq x y z
N MET A 1 27.25 5.57 -5.72
CA MET A 1 26.05 4.71 -5.83
C MET A 1 25.58 4.28 -4.46
N ASN A 2 24.28 4.41 -4.16
CA ASN A 2 23.71 4.13 -2.84
C ASN A 2 23.29 2.64 -2.72
N PHE A 3 24.25 1.75 -2.46
CA PHE A 3 24.01 0.29 -2.36
C PHE A 3 22.92 -0.07 -1.34
N THR A 4 22.82 0.69 -0.26
CA THR A 4 21.77 0.53 0.77
C THR A 4 20.35 0.67 0.22
N VAL A 5 20.15 1.52 -0.79
CA VAL A 5 18.84 1.73 -1.42
C VAL A 5 18.52 0.60 -2.39
N THR A 6 19.49 0.18 -3.19
CA THR A 6 19.32 -0.93 -4.14
C THR A 6 18.92 -2.22 -3.44
N VAL A 7 19.67 -2.58 -2.39
CA VAL A 7 19.41 -3.77 -1.57
C VAL A 7 18.03 -3.71 -0.92
N TYR A 8 17.61 -2.53 -0.44
CA TYR A 8 16.27 -2.31 0.11
C TYR A 8 15.17 -2.56 -0.92
N ILE A 9 15.30 -2.03 -2.15
CA ILE A 9 14.29 -2.18 -3.21
C ILE A 9 14.19 -3.63 -3.69
N VAL A 10 15.31 -4.35 -3.82
CA VAL A 10 15.30 -5.77 -4.21
C VAL A 10 14.53 -6.62 -3.19
N ALA A 11 14.80 -6.43 -1.89
CA ALA A 11 14.03 -7.10 -0.85
C ALA A 11 12.54 -6.70 -0.87
N GLN A 12 12.25 -5.42 -1.16
CA GLN A 12 10.87 -4.93 -1.23
C GLN A 12 10.10 -5.61 -2.37
N ALA A 13 10.75 -5.90 -3.50
CA ALA A 13 10.16 -6.54 -4.65
C ALA A 13 9.87 -8.04 -4.42
N LEU A 14 10.74 -8.74 -3.69
CA LEU A 14 10.58 -10.17 -3.41
C LEU A 14 9.57 -10.46 -2.28
N ALA A 15 9.47 -9.56 -1.31
CA ALA A 15 8.65 -9.78 -0.12
C ALA A 15 7.15 -10.04 -0.40
N PRO A 16 6.42 -9.28 -1.26
CA PRO A 16 5.00 -9.50 -1.51
C PRO A 16 4.69 -10.87 -2.09
N ALA A 17 5.60 -11.44 -2.88
CA ALA A 17 5.45 -12.76 -3.46
C ALA A 17 5.43 -13.86 -2.37
N LEU A 18 6.12 -13.64 -1.25
CA LEU A 18 6.11 -14.56 -0.11
C LEU A 18 4.93 -14.28 0.83
N TRP A 19 4.68 -13.00 1.11
CA TRP A 19 3.67 -12.59 2.09
C TRP A 19 2.24 -12.72 1.59
N GLY A 20 1.98 -12.55 0.29
CA GLY A 20 0.64 -12.65 -0.29
C GLY A 20 0.00 -14.03 -0.07
N PRO A 21 0.60 -15.12 -0.59
CA PRO A 21 0.08 -16.47 -0.39
C PRO A 21 0.01 -16.88 1.09
N LEU A 22 0.97 -16.40 1.89
CA LEU A 22 0.99 -16.69 3.32
C LEU A 22 -0.17 -16.00 4.04
N ALA A 23 -0.47 -14.73 3.72
CA ALA A 23 -1.61 -13.99 4.26
C ALA A 23 -2.95 -14.62 3.89
N ASP A 24 -3.08 -15.17 2.68
CA ASP A 24 -4.31 -15.85 2.27
C ASP A 24 -4.51 -17.20 2.99
N ARG A 25 -3.44 -17.85 3.50
CA ARG A 25 -3.52 -19.12 4.22
C ARG A 25 -3.71 -18.98 5.74
N THR A 26 -3.00 -18.04 6.36
CA THR A 26 -2.98 -17.88 7.83
C THR A 26 -3.99 -16.86 8.34
N GLY A 27 -4.57 -16.05 7.45
CA GLY A 27 -5.27 -14.83 7.80
C GLY A 27 -4.40 -13.61 7.53
N ARG A 28 -5.03 -12.51 7.14
CA ARG A 28 -4.37 -11.25 6.76
C ARG A 28 -3.83 -10.55 8.01
N ARG A 29 -4.60 -10.56 9.11
CA ARG A 29 -4.22 -9.92 10.38
C ARG A 29 -2.90 -10.41 11.00
N PRO A 30 -2.66 -11.72 11.24
CA PRO A 30 -1.41 -12.16 11.85
C PRO A 30 -0.18 -11.86 10.99
N MET A 31 -0.34 -11.89 9.67
CA MET A 31 0.77 -11.57 8.75
C MET A 31 1.14 -10.09 8.80
N PHE A 32 0.16 -9.19 8.91
CA PHE A 32 0.45 -7.78 9.12
C PHE A 32 1.14 -7.50 10.45
N LEU A 33 0.70 -8.15 11.53
CA LEU A 33 1.33 -8.00 12.84
C LEU A 33 2.77 -8.51 12.81
N LEU A 34 3.04 -9.64 12.16
CA LEU A 34 4.39 -10.17 12.01
C LEU A 34 5.26 -9.22 11.18
N ALA A 35 4.75 -8.74 10.05
CA ALA A 35 5.44 -7.81 9.17
C ALA A 35 5.80 -6.51 9.89
N LEU A 36 4.84 -5.91 10.61
CA LEU A 36 5.05 -4.68 11.35
C LEU A 36 5.98 -4.88 12.56
N LEU A 37 5.92 -6.03 13.22
CA LEU A 37 6.88 -6.39 14.26
C LEU A 37 8.30 -6.49 13.70
N THR A 38 8.48 -7.20 12.56
CA THR A 38 9.80 -7.29 11.91
C THR A 38 10.31 -5.92 11.47
N TYR A 39 9.43 -5.02 11.01
CA TYR A 39 9.78 -3.63 10.71
C TYR A 39 10.30 -2.88 11.94
N VAL A 40 9.57 -2.92 13.07
CA VAL A 40 9.97 -2.24 14.31
C VAL A 40 11.31 -2.77 14.84
N ILE A 41 11.49 -4.09 14.87
CA ILE A 41 12.76 -4.72 15.30
C ILE A 41 13.90 -4.26 14.39
N SER A 42 13.67 -4.21 13.07
CA SER A 42 14.67 -3.74 12.11
C SER A 42 15.04 -2.27 12.31
N CYS A 43 14.06 -1.41 12.62
CA CYS A 43 14.31 0.01 12.91
C CYS A 43 15.17 0.19 14.17
N ILE A 44 14.92 -0.60 15.22
CA ILE A 44 15.75 -0.59 16.44
C ILE A 44 17.17 -1.07 16.11
N GLY A 45 17.30 -2.14 15.31
CA GLY A 45 18.58 -2.65 14.83
C GLY A 45 19.37 -1.62 14.00
N LEU A 46 18.69 -0.83 13.16
CA LEU A 46 19.29 0.26 12.39
C LEU A 46 19.76 1.42 13.26
N ALA A 47 19.03 1.75 14.32
CA ALA A 47 19.41 2.80 15.25
C ALA A 47 20.67 2.45 16.06
N LEU A 48 20.85 1.16 16.35
CA LEU A 48 21.98 0.62 17.12
C LEU A 48 23.12 0.09 16.24
N ALA A 49 23.00 0.16 14.92
CA ALA A 49 23.95 -0.46 13.99
C ALA A 49 25.39 0.08 14.19
N PRO A 50 26.36 -0.77 14.58
CA PRO A 50 27.75 -0.34 14.79
C PRO A 50 28.59 -0.37 13.50
N SER A 51 28.16 -1.11 12.48
CA SER A 51 28.92 -1.33 11.25
C SER A 51 28.05 -1.29 9.99
N TYR A 52 28.69 -1.02 8.85
CA TYR A 52 28.02 -0.94 7.55
C TYR A 52 27.33 -2.27 7.11
N PRO A 53 27.92 -3.47 7.30
CA PRO A 53 27.23 -4.71 6.97
C PRO A 53 25.97 -4.95 7.81
N VAL A 54 26.01 -4.61 9.11
CA VAL A 54 24.83 -4.70 9.98
C VAL A 54 23.74 -3.76 9.49
N LEU A 55 24.11 -2.54 9.07
CA LEU A 55 23.16 -1.59 8.48
C LEU A 55 22.49 -2.17 7.22
N LEU A 56 23.24 -2.86 6.35
CA LEU A 56 22.68 -3.49 5.15
C LEU A 56 21.72 -4.64 5.46
N VAL A 57 22.08 -5.52 6.40
CA VAL A 57 21.21 -6.64 6.81
C VAL A 57 19.93 -6.12 7.47
N MET A 58 20.04 -5.12 8.33
CA MET A 58 18.86 -4.53 8.97
C MET A 58 17.98 -3.77 7.97
N ARG A 59 18.56 -3.13 6.93
CA ARG A 59 17.83 -2.55 5.80
C ARG A 59 17.05 -3.61 5.01
N LEU A 60 17.64 -4.77 4.77
CA LEU A 60 16.96 -5.90 4.12
C LEU A 60 15.75 -6.33 4.96
N MET A 61 15.99 -6.62 6.23
CA MET A 61 14.93 -7.06 7.15
C MET A 61 13.81 -6.02 7.29
N GLN A 62 14.16 -4.73 7.34
CA GLN A 62 13.19 -3.63 7.36
C GLN A 62 12.31 -3.63 6.12
N SER A 63 12.89 -3.85 4.95
CA SER A 63 12.16 -3.90 3.69
C SER A 63 11.18 -5.07 3.62
N PHE A 64 11.60 -6.25 4.10
CA PHE A 64 10.74 -7.43 4.21
C PHE A 64 9.53 -7.19 5.11
N GLY A 65 9.70 -6.45 6.22
CA GLY A 65 8.60 -6.09 7.13
C GLY A 65 7.69 -4.97 6.60
N ALA A 66 8.23 -4.05 5.79
CA ALA A 66 7.45 -2.93 5.24
C ALA A 66 6.57 -3.31 4.03
N SER A 67 6.99 -4.31 3.26
CA SER A 67 6.37 -4.65 1.97
C SER A 67 4.91 -5.13 2.02
N PRO A 68 4.49 -5.98 2.99
CA PRO A 68 3.09 -6.43 3.12
C PRO A 68 2.12 -5.28 3.34
N THR A 69 2.57 -4.25 4.06
CA THR A 69 1.82 -3.03 4.31
C THR A 69 1.60 -2.27 2.99
N ILE A 70 2.58 -2.20 2.11
CA ILE A 70 2.42 -1.51 0.81
C ILE A 70 1.46 -2.28 -0.13
N ALA A 71 1.56 -3.61 -0.13
CA ALA A 71 0.77 -4.47 -1.02
C ALA A 71 -0.70 -4.61 -0.58
N ILE A 72 -0.96 -4.67 0.74
CA ILE A 72 -2.27 -5.03 1.29
C ILE A 72 -2.84 -3.90 2.19
N GLY A 73 -2.04 -2.95 2.67
CA GLY A 73 -2.40 -1.99 3.71
C GLY A 73 -2.13 -0.51 3.40
N ILE A 74 -3.11 0.17 2.81
CA ILE A 74 -3.29 1.60 3.09
C ILE A 74 -4.74 1.79 3.56
N HIS A 75 -4.94 1.65 4.87
CA HIS A 75 -5.92 2.44 5.59
C HIS A 75 -5.67 2.40 7.10
N MET A 76 -4.90 3.36 7.62
CA MET A 76 -4.96 3.72 9.04
C MET A 76 -4.75 5.23 9.29
N ILE A 77 -4.18 5.97 8.33
CA ILE A 77 -3.90 7.41 8.52
C ILE A 77 -5.13 8.31 8.24
N LEU A 78 -6.21 7.80 7.65
CA LEU A 78 -7.42 8.60 7.39
C LEU A 78 -8.50 8.43 8.46
N LYS A 79 -8.11 8.33 9.73
CA LYS A 79 -9.06 8.54 10.83
C LYS A 79 -9.29 10.03 11.14
N GLU A 80 -8.49 10.93 10.57
CA GLU A 80 -8.58 12.38 10.83
C GLU A 80 -8.89 13.27 9.61
N ALA A 81 -9.04 12.71 8.40
CA ALA A 81 -9.54 13.52 7.29
C ALA A 81 -11.07 13.54 7.33
N SER A 82 -11.62 14.67 7.74
CA SER A 82 -13.03 15.06 7.65
C SER A 82 -13.59 14.90 6.22
N ILE A 83 -13.91 13.66 5.81
CA ILE A 83 -14.70 13.34 4.63
C ILE A 83 -15.74 12.30 5.05
N THR A 84 -16.89 12.82 5.47
CA THR A 84 -17.97 12.16 6.22
C THR A 84 -18.73 11.05 5.47
N ASN A 85 -18.22 10.50 4.36
CA ASN A 85 -18.91 9.46 3.57
C ASN A 85 -18.03 8.25 3.19
N ALA A 86 -16.80 8.15 3.69
CA ALA A 86 -15.85 7.09 3.33
C ALA A 86 -15.81 5.92 4.34
N ARG A 87 -16.96 5.40 4.78
CA ARG A 87 -17.02 4.25 5.71
C ARG A 87 -16.51 2.93 5.11
N ASP A 88 -16.30 2.87 3.79
CA ASP A 88 -15.87 1.65 3.07
C ASP A 88 -14.43 1.72 2.51
N LEU A 89 -13.60 2.64 3.00
CA LEU A 89 -12.22 2.76 2.53
C LEU A 89 -11.31 1.70 3.19
N ILE A 90 -11.45 0.46 2.74
CA ILE A 90 -10.73 -0.69 3.32
C ILE A 90 -9.76 -1.24 2.27
N ALA A 91 -8.45 -1.06 2.52
CA ALA A 91 -7.23 -1.77 2.03
C ALA A 91 -7.20 -2.29 0.57
N SER A 92 -6.12 -2.10 -0.20
CA SER A 92 -6.01 -2.48 -1.64
C SER A 92 -6.53 -3.89 -2.02
N GLY A 93 -6.25 -4.90 -1.18
CA GLY A 93 -6.72 -6.28 -1.37
C GLY A 93 -8.19 -6.52 -0.98
N ILE A 94 -8.85 -5.51 -0.42
CA ILE A 94 -10.26 -5.47 0.00
C ILE A 94 -11.02 -4.46 -0.88
N ILE A 95 -10.39 -3.39 -1.36
CA ILE A 95 -10.96 -2.52 -2.41
C ILE A 95 -11.28 -3.35 -3.65
N GLY A 96 -10.43 -4.31 -4.04
CA GLY A 96 -10.78 -5.24 -5.12
C GLY A 96 -12.07 -6.03 -4.86
N ASP A 97 -12.32 -6.40 -3.61
CA ASP A 97 -13.47 -7.20 -3.20
C ASP A 97 -14.74 -6.35 -3.01
N ILE A 98 -14.59 -5.12 -2.53
CA ILE A 98 -15.68 -4.20 -2.19
C ILE A 98 -16.02 -3.26 -3.36
N SER A 99 -15.03 -2.74 -4.09
CA SER A 99 -15.24 -1.71 -5.12
C SER A 99 -16.07 -2.19 -6.31
N THR A 100 -16.92 -1.30 -6.80
CA THR A 100 -17.62 -1.43 -8.08
C THR A 100 -16.65 -1.10 -9.21
N LEU A 101 -16.69 -1.87 -10.30
CA LEU A 101 -15.74 -1.77 -11.42
C LEU A 101 -15.66 -0.37 -12.04
N SER A 102 -16.76 0.40 -12.01
CA SER A 102 -16.84 1.76 -12.57
C SER A 102 -16.17 2.85 -11.73
N LYS A 103 -15.87 2.63 -10.44
CA LYS A 103 -15.23 3.63 -9.55
C LYS A 103 -13.84 3.20 -9.05
N ARG A 104 -13.36 2.08 -9.55
CA ARG A 104 -12.12 1.46 -9.09
C ARG A 104 -10.88 2.33 -9.41
N GLY A 105 -10.91 3.09 -10.50
CA GLY A 105 -9.85 4.03 -10.86
C GLY A 105 -9.71 5.13 -9.82
N THR A 106 -10.81 5.80 -9.47
CA THR A 106 -10.80 6.84 -8.42
C THR A 106 -10.30 6.33 -7.07
N TYR A 107 -10.73 5.14 -6.63
CA TYR A 107 -10.23 4.56 -5.36
C TYR A 107 -8.74 4.25 -5.40
N PHE A 108 -8.26 3.69 -6.51
CA PHE A 108 -6.85 3.36 -6.67
C PHE A 108 -5.97 4.62 -6.74
N SER A 109 -6.42 5.66 -7.44
CA SER A 109 -5.72 6.94 -7.49
C SER A 109 -5.61 7.57 -6.10
N PHE A 110 -6.68 7.59 -5.32
CA PHE A 110 -6.64 8.14 -3.95
C PHE A 110 -5.66 7.38 -3.03
N MET A 111 -5.57 6.06 -3.16
CA MET A 111 -4.54 5.27 -2.48
C MET A 111 -3.13 5.68 -2.90
N SER A 112 -2.89 5.78 -4.21
CA SER A 112 -1.61 6.19 -4.77
C SER A 112 -1.24 7.61 -4.34
N MET A 113 -2.21 8.53 -4.27
CA MET A 113 -2.03 9.90 -3.74
C MET A 113 -1.40 9.88 -2.36
N THR A 114 -1.97 9.08 -1.46
CA THR A 114 -1.53 9.06 -0.07
C THR A 114 -0.10 8.52 0.02
N ARG A 115 0.22 7.48 -0.77
CA ARG A 115 1.58 6.95 -0.88
C ARG A 115 2.56 8.03 -1.36
N HIS A 116 2.23 8.76 -2.42
CA HIS A 116 3.13 9.75 -2.99
C HIS A 116 3.32 10.97 -2.09
N VAL A 117 2.24 11.47 -1.47
CA VAL A 117 2.31 12.57 -0.50
C VAL A 117 3.22 12.19 0.67
N MET A 118 3.08 10.98 1.22
CA MET A 118 4.00 10.49 2.26
C MET A 118 5.45 10.48 1.79
N THR A 119 5.73 10.01 0.57
CA THR A 119 7.12 9.98 0.04
C THR A 119 7.72 11.37 -0.18
N THR A 120 6.89 12.40 -0.38
CA THR A 120 7.36 13.78 -0.58
C THR A 120 7.51 14.53 0.74
N THR A 121 6.68 14.21 1.74
CA THR A 121 6.81 14.77 3.09
C THR A 121 7.95 14.12 3.87
N ALA A 122 8.34 12.87 3.55
CA ALA A 122 9.39 12.15 4.25
C ALA A 122 10.78 12.84 4.18
N PRO A 123 11.29 13.31 3.02
CA PRO A 123 12.53 14.08 2.95
C PRO A 123 12.48 15.37 3.76
N MET A 124 11.33 16.05 3.80
CA MET A 124 11.15 17.28 4.56
C MET A 124 11.30 17.03 6.07
N ILE A 125 10.57 16.04 6.61
CA ILE A 125 10.67 15.65 8.03
C ILE A 125 12.08 15.12 8.34
N GLY A 126 12.62 14.27 7.47
CA GLY A 126 13.95 13.70 7.61
C GLY A 126 15.06 14.76 7.60
N GLY A 127 14.93 15.81 6.78
CA GLY A 127 15.88 16.90 6.70
C GLY A 127 15.91 17.76 7.98
N VAL A 128 14.75 18.09 8.54
CA VAL A 128 14.65 18.80 9.83
C VAL A 128 15.28 17.99 10.97
N ILE A 129 15.00 16.68 11.02
CA ILE A 129 15.59 15.79 12.02
C ILE A 129 17.10 15.70 11.81
N ALA A 130 17.58 15.53 10.59
CA ALA A 130 19.01 15.39 10.30
C ALA A 130 19.83 16.65 10.63
N GLN A 131 19.22 17.84 10.56
CA GLN A 131 19.90 19.10 10.93
C GLN A 131 19.94 19.33 12.45
N LYS A 132 18.88 18.98 13.18
CA LYS A 132 18.79 19.23 14.64
C LYS A 132 19.25 18.06 15.50
N LEU A 133 19.19 16.83 14.98
CA LEU A 133 19.47 15.58 15.68
C LEU A 133 20.42 14.72 14.84
N THR A 134 21.05 13.73 15.47
CA THR A 134 21.85 12.73 14.76
C THR A 134 20.97 11.87 13.85
N TRP A 135 21.50 11.43 12.70
CA TRP A 135 20.81 10.53 11.75
C TRP A 135 20.19 9.27 12.38
N ARG A 136 20.72 8.79 13.51
CA ARG A 136 20.19 7.64 14.26
C ARG A 136 18.76 7.88 14.77
N TRP A 137 18.40 9.13 15.07
CA TRP A 137 17.06 9.49 15.54
C TRP A 137 15.98 9.29 14.49
N ILE A 138 16.32 9.32 13.20
CA ILE A 138 15.39 9.00 12.12
C ILE A 138 14.85 7.56 12.32
N TRP A 139 15.74 6.62 12.68
CA TRP A 139 15.36 5.23 12.91
C TRP A 139 14.55 5.05 14.20
N TRP A 140 14.89 5.77 15.27
CA TRP A 140 14.11 5.76 16.51
C TRP A 140 12.69 6.28 16.31
N ILE A 141 12.52 7.40 15.61
CA ILE A 141 11.20 7.97 15.33
C ILE A 141 10.35 6.99 14.50
N MET A 142 10.96 6.36 13.49
CA MET A 142 10.28 5.32 12.69
C MET A 142 9.93 4.08 13.53
N ALA A 143 10.79 3.68 14.48
CA ALA A 143 10.50 2.58 15.39
C ALA A 143 9.33 2.89 16.34
N ILE A 144 9.29 4.11 16.89
CA ILE A 144 8.20 4.57 17.77
C ILE A 144 6.89 4.62 16.99
N ALA A 145 6.89 5.26 15.81
CA ALA A 145 5.71 5.34 14.95
C ALA A 145 5.21 3.95 14.53
N GLY A 146 6.12 3.06 14.12
CA GLY A 146 5.80 1.67 13.80
C GLY A 146 5.27 0.89 15.00
N GLY A 147 5.81 1.12 16.19
CA GLY A 147 5.37 0.49 17.44
C GLY A 147 3.97 0.94 17.86
N ILE A 148 3.67 2.24 17.76
CA ILE A 148 2.31 2.77 17.99
C ILE A 148 1.32 2.12 17.01
N MET A 149 1.68 2.05 15.72
CA MET A 149 0.85 1.39 14.71
C MET A 149 0.67 -0.10 15.00
N LEU A 150 1.69 -0.79 15.51
CA LEU A 150 1.62 -2.19 15.91
C LEU A 150 0.63 -2.40 17.04
N ILE A 151 0.69 -1.54 18.06
CA ILE A 151 -0.23 -1.57 19.20
C ILE A 151 -1.67 -1.31 18.72
N LEU A 152 -1.88 -0.26 17.94
CA LEU A 152 -3.20 0.08 17.40
C LEU A 152 -3.76 -1.07 16.54
N MET A 153 -2.94 -1.66 15.68
CA MET A 153 -3.36 -2.77 14.83
C MET A 153 -3.69 -4.02 15.64
N PHE A 154 -2.91 -4.28 16.70
CA PHE A 154 -3.13 -5.41 17.59
C PHE A 154 -4.49 -5.33 18.28
N PHE A 155 -4.88 -4.14 18.76
CA PHE A 155 -6.14 -3.95 19.49
C PHE A 155 -7.37 -3.73 18.61
N PHE A 156 -7.27 -2.90 17.56
CA PHE A 156 -8.45 -2.37 16.86
C PHE A 156 -8.78 -3.07 15.54
N VAL A 157 -7.82 -3.73 14.88
CA VAL A 157 -8.05 -4.26 13.52
C VAL A 157 -8.55 -5.71 13.59
N PRO A 158 -9.81 -5.99 13.20
CA PRO A 158 -10.32 -7.35 13.11
C PRO A 158 -9.75 -8.09 11.88
N GLU A 159 -9.93 -9.41 11.84
CA GLU A 159 -9.57 -10.21 10.69
C GLU A 159 -10.40 -9.84 9.46
N THR A 160 -9.75 -9.60 8.32
CA THR A 160 -10.37 -9.09 7.10
C THR A 160 -10.52 -10.13 5.99
N LEU A 161 -10.02 -11.35 6.21
CA LEU A 161 -10.05 -12.41 5.21
C LEU A 161 -11.47 -12.99 5.06
N ARG A 162 -12.13 -12.71 3.92
CA ARG A 162 -13.51 -13.14 3.62
C ARG A 162 -13.69 -14.66 3.60
N SER A 163 -12.66 -15.41 3.18
CA SER A 163 -12.71 -16.88 3.18
C SER A 163 -12.68 -17.49 4.59
N LEU A 164 -12.19 -16.75 5.58
CA LEU A 164 -12.05 -17.21 6.97
C LEU A 164 -13.18 -16.69 7.86
N VAL A 165 -13.67 -15.48 7.60
CA VAL A 165 -14.67 -14.79 8.45
C VAL A 165 -16.06 -14.70 7.78
N GLY A 166 -16.17 -15.00 6.48
CA GLY A 166 -17.42 -14.85 5.73
C GLY A 166 -17.84 -13.37 5.64
N ASN A 167 -19.06 -13.06 6.10
CA ASN A 167 -19.61 -11.69 6.12
C ASN A 167 -19.26 -10.91 7.40
N GLY A 168 -18.16 -11.24 8.09
CA GLY A 168 -17.81 -10.59 9.37
C GLY A 168 -18.33 -11.32 10.62
N SER A 169 -19.04 -12.44 10.45
CA SER A 169 -19.68 -13.19 11.55
C SER A 169 -18.81 -14.32 12.13
N GLY A 170 -17.72 -14.71 11.46
CA GLY A 170 -16.82 -15.77 11.92
C GLY A 170 -15.88 -15.34 13.05
N TYR A 171 -15.76 -16.15 14.11
CA TYR A 171 -14.78 -15.97 15.19
C TYR A 171 -13.44 -16.60 14.80
N ALA A 172 -12.66 -15.94 13.94
CA ALA A 172 -11.31 -16.39 13.58
C ALA A 172 -10.28 -15.28 13.84
N ASN A 173 -9.21 -15.60 14.57
CA ASN A 173 -8.21 -14.65 15.07
C ASN A 173 -8.82 -13.40 15.74
N PRO A 174 -9.51 -13.55 16.89
CA PRO A 174 -10.18 -12.44 17.57
C PRO A 174 -9.18 -11.39 18.06
N THR A 175 -9.55 -10.10 18.00
CA THR A 175 -8.79 -9.07 18.71
C THR A 175 -8.87 -9.31 20.22
N PRO A 176 -7.90 -8.85 21.03
CA PRO A 176 -8.00 -8.93 22.49
C PRO A 176 -9.33 -8.36 23.01
N ILE A 177 -9.82 -7.29 22.37
CA ILE A 177 -11.11 -6.66 22.65
C ILE A 177 -12.28 -7.60 22.31
N GLN A 178 -12.29 -8.20 21.12
CA GLN A 178 -13.31 -9.17 20.70
C GLN A 178 -13.29 -10.43 21.58
N TRP A 179 -12.10 -10.89 21.96
CA TRP A 179 -11.93 -12.03 22.85
C TRP A 179 -12.48 -11.74 24.25
N TRP A 180 -12.20 -10.54 24.79
CA TRP A 180 -12.70 -10.13 26.10
C TRP A 180 -14.22 -9.96 26.08
N HIS A 181 -14.77 -9.29 25.07
CA HIS A 181 -16.22 -9.14 24.89
C HIS A 181 -16.93 -10.49 24.77
N HIS A 182 -16.37 -11.43 24.00
CA HIS A 182 -16.94 -12.77 23.83
C HIS A 182 -16.84 -13.61 25.12
N ARG A 183 -15.78 -13.43 25.94
CA ARG A 183 -15.69 -14.06 27.26
C ARG A 183 -16.69 -13.49 28.26
N CYS A 184 -16.92 -12.18 28.25
CA CYS A 184 -17.93 -11.55 29.10
C CYS A 184 -19.35 -12.00 28.73
N LEU A 185 -19.68 -12.04 27.43
CA LEU A 185 -20.96 -12.57 26.94
C LEU A 185 -21.17 -14.04 27.29
N LYS A 186 -20.13 -14.89 27.13
CA LYS A 186 -20.19 -16.30 27.56
C LYS A 186 -20.41 -16.45 29.06
N ARG A 187 -19.73 -15.64 29.88
CA ARG A 187 -19.93 -15.64 31.34
C ARG A 187 -21.35 -15.23 31.71
N GLN A 188 -21.89 -14.20 31.06
CA GLN A 188 -23.28 -13.75 31.29
C GLN A 188 -24.31 -14.79 30.86
N GLN A 189 -24.12 -15.46 29.72
CA GLN A 189 -24.98 -16.57 29.29
C GLN A 189 -24.89 -17.79 30.20
N GLN A 190 -23.70 -18.10 30.72
CA GLN A 190 -23.54 -19.18 31.70
C GLN A 190 -24.19 -18.85 33.04
N SER A 191 -24.16 -17.58 33.48
CA SER A 191 -24.89 -17.14 34.68
C SER A 191 -26.41 -17.17 34.49
N LEU A 192 -26.92 -16.87 33.29
CA LEU A 192 -28.34 -17.01 32.96
C LEU A 192 -28.78 -18.49 32.90
N LYS A 193 -27.98 -19.38 32.28
CA LYS A 193 -28.26 -20.84 32.24
C LYS A 193 -28.10 -21.53 33.61
N ALA A 194 -27.36 -20.95 34.55
CA ALA A 194 -27.24 -21.48 35.92
C ALA A 194 -28.40 -21.06 36.85
N GLY A 195 -29.21 -20.08 36.45
CA GLY A 195 -30.39 -19.62 37.20
C GLY A 195 -31.69 -20.37 36.88
N ASP A 196 -31.80 -20.98 35.69
CA ASP A 196 -32.97 -21.74 35.27
C ASP A 196 -32.70 -23.26 35.38
N CYS A 197 -33.07 -23.85 36.52
CA CYS A 197 -33.36 -25.28 36.57
C CYS A 197 -34.79 -25.50 36.05
N GLN A 198 -34.91 -26.44 35.10
CA GLN A 198 -36.14 -26.97 34.49
C GLN A 198 -36.80 -26.15 33.37
N SER A 199 -36.44 -26.49 32.13
CA SER A 199 -37.44 -26.98 31.16
C SER A 199 -36.77 -27.82 30.06
N PRO A 200 -37.41 -28.89 29.57
CA PRO A 200 -36.91 -29.72 28.49
C PRO A 200 -37.15 -29.02 27.16
N ILE A 201 -36.19 -28.22 26.71
CA ILE A 201 -36.10 -27.80 25.31
C ILE A 201 -34.82 -28.41 24.74
N ALA A 202 -34.86 -29.73 24.60
CA ALA A 202 -33.80 -30.50 23.94
C ALA A 202 -33.88 -30.41 22.40
N ASP A 203 -34.86 -29.70 21.81
CA ASP A 203 -35.15 -29.79 20.38
C ASP A 203 -34.99 -28.47 19.60
N MET A 204 -34.24 -27.49 20.10
CA MET A 204 -34.00 -26.22 19.38
C MET A 204 -32.54 -25.73 19.39
N GLU A 205 -31.56 -26.59 19.65
CA GLU A 205 -30.14 -26.31 19.39
C GLU A 205 -29.64 -26.92 18.06
N THR A 206 -30.52 -27.44 17.21
CA THR A 206 -30.15 -27.98 15.89
C THR A 206 -30.03 -26.91 14.79
N ALA A 207 -30.38 -25.64 15.06
CA ALA A 207 -30.50 -24.61 14.02
C ALA A 207 -29.42 -23.49 14.03
N THR A 208 -28.40 -23.55 14.91
CA THR A 208 -27.27 -22.59 14.88
C THR A 208 -25.90 -23.26 14.92
N ASN A 209 -25.81 -24.52 14.51
CA ASN A 209 -24.58 -25.02 13.91
C ASN A 209 -24.53 -24.45 12.48
N ILE A 210 -24.13 -23.19 12.32
CA ILE A 210 -23.51 -22.80 11.05
C ILE A 210 -22.34 -23.76 10.93
N PRO A 211 -22.32 -24.70 9.96
CA PRO A 211 -21.15 -25.50 9.77
C PRO A 211 -20.04 -24.50 9.51
N VAL A 212 -19.09 -24.38 10.44
CA VAL A 212 -17.76 -23.89 10.13
C VAL A 212 -17.25 -24.93 9.16
N THR A 213 -17.63 -24.75 7.89
CA THR A 213 -17.13 -25.55 6.79
C THR A 213 -15.64 -25.30 6.88
N THR A 214 -14.96 -26.27 7.46
CA THR A 214 -13.52 -26.35 7.51
C THR A 214 -13.16 -26.68 6.07
N LYS A 215 -13.33 -25.70 5.17
CA LYS A 215 -12.93 -25.81 3.78
C LYS A 215 -11.45 -26.10 3.87
N SER A 216 -11.12 -27.35 3.55
CA SER A 216 -9.77 -27.88 3.45
C SER A 216 -8.86 -26.76 2.95
N ARG A 217 -7.85 -26.41 3.76
CA ARG A 217 -6.82 -25.45 3.40
C ARG A 217 -6.23 -25.93 2.07
N LYS A 218 -6.76 -25.43 0.94
CA LYS A 218 -6.15 -25.67 -0.36
C LYS A 218 -4.70 -25.21 -0.22
N SER A 219 -3.77 -26.10 -0.53
CA SER A 219 -2.36 -25.77 -0.63
C SER A 219 -2.22 -24.69 -1.70
N ILE A 220 -2.16 -23.42 -1.29
CA ILE A 220 -1.82 -22.33 -2.19
C ILE A 220 -0.31 -22.46 -2.40
N ASN A 221 0.08 -22.80 -3.62
CA ASN A 221 1.49 -22.90 -3.97
C ASN A 221 2.09 -21.49 -3.92
N LEU A 222 3.11 -21.27 -3.07
CA LEU A 222 3.85 -20.01 -2.95
C LEU A 222 4.37 -19.51 -4.32
N PHE A 223 4.66 -20.43 -5.23
CA PHE A 223 5.17 -20.15 -6.58
C PHE A 223 4.08 -19.94 -7.64
N GLN A 224 2.78 -20.03 -7.30
CA GLN A 224 1.72 -19.84 -8.29
C GLN A 224 1.67 -18.39 -8.80
N SER A 225 2.04 -17.41 -7.97
CA SER A 225 2.22 -16.02 -8.40
C SER A 225 3.30 -15.86 -9.47
N LEU A 226 4.35 -16.70 -9.41
CA LEU A 226 5.43 -16.72 -10.40
C LEU A 226 5.05 -17.49 -11.67
N LEU A 227 4.01 -18.33 -11.62
CA LEU A 227 3.49 -19.02 -12.80
C LEU A 227 2.81 -18.03 -13.77
N PHE A 228 2.13 -17.00 -13.25
CA PHE A 228 1.56 -15.91 -14.06
C PHE A 228 2.63 -15.13 -14.84
N LEU A 229 3.89 -15.20 -14.43
CA LEU A 229 5.01 -14.58 -15.15
C LEU A 229 5.28 -15.25 -16.50
N LYS A 230 4.81 -16.49 -16.71
CA LYS A 230 4.94 -17.21 -17.99
C LYS A 230 3.99 -16.68 -19.06
N GLU A 231 2.93 -15.96 -18.67
CA GLU A 231 2.02 -15.33 -19.63
C GLU A 231 2.72 -14.12 -20.27
N PRO A 232 2.84 -14.05 -21.62
CA PRO A 232 3.58 -12.98 -22.29
C PRO A 232 2.96 -11.59 -22.03
N ASP A 233 1.65 -11.50 -21.94
CA ASP A 233 0.93 -10.24 -21.68
C ASP A 233 1.24 -9.68 -20.28
N VAL A 234 1.32 -10.57 -19.28
CA VAL A 234 1.64 -10.21 -17.90
C VAL A 234 3.10 -9.78 -17.80
N MET A 235 4.01 -10.50 -18.47
CA MET A 235 5.42 -10.15 -18.52
C MET A 235 5.64 -8.76 -19.15
N CYS A 236 4.99 -8.47 -20.28
CA CYS A 236 5.06 -7.15 -20.92
C CYS A 236 4.60 -6.01 -19.98
N ALA A 237 3.47 -6.21 -19.29
CA ALA A 237 2.97 -5.23 -18.33
C ALA A 237 3.91 -5.04 -17.13
N LEU A 238 4.50 -6.11 -16.62
CA LEU A 238 5.45 -6.06 -15.50
C LEU A 238 6.78 -5.41 -15.88
N VAL A 239 7.29 -5.66 -17.09
CA VAL A 239 8.50 -4.99 -17.61
C VAL A 239 8.24 -3.49 -17.73
N PHE A 240 7.11 -3.10 -18.33
CA PHE A 240 6.75 -1.69 -18.45
C PHE A 240 6.59 -1.00 -17.08
N GLY A 241 5.84 -1.62 -16.16
CA GLY A 241 5.65 -1.08 -14.81
C GLY A 241 6.96 -1.04 -14.01
N GLY A 242 7.80 -2.07 -14.15
CA GLY A 242 9.12 -2.15 -13.52
C GLY A 242 10.08 -1.07 -14.02
N LEU A 243 10.09 -0.78 -15.32
CA LEU A 243 10.85 0.34 -15.90
C LEU A 243 10.37 1.68 -15.35
N CYS A 244 9.05 1.92 -15.33
CA CYS A 244 8.49 3.17 -14.79
C CYS A 244 8.84 3.35 -13.30
N PHE A 245 8.68 2.29 -12.49
CA PHE A 245 9.04 2.31 -11.07
C PHE A 245 10.55 2.48 -10.86
N GLY A 246 11.37 1.82 -11.67
CA GLY A 246 12.83 1.94 -11.64
C GLY A 246 13.30 3.37 -11.95
N THR A 247 12.75 3.99 -13.00
CA THR A 247 12.97 5.41 -13.32
C THR A 247 12.56 6.29 -12.15
N GLN A 248 11.39 6.05 -11.54
CA GLN A 248 10.91 6.82 -10.40
C GLN A 248 11.86 6.78 -9.20
N GLN A 249 12.32 5.60 -8.80
CA GLN A 249 13.21 5.44 -7.65
C GLN A 249 14.59 6.03 -7.94
N SER A 250 15.09 5.83 -9.16
CA SER A 250 16.37 6.40 -9.59
C SER A 250 16.34 7.93 -9.61
N PHE A 251 15.24 8.50 -10.11
CA PHE A 251 15.01 9.95 -10.10
C PHE A 251 14.96 10.49 -8.68
N LEU A 252 14.20 9.87 -7.77
CA LEU A 252 14.08 10.28 -6.37
C LEU A 252 15.45 10.36 -5.66
N VAL A 253 16.28 9.33 -5.80
CA VAL A 253 17.61 9.27 -5.16
C VAL A 253 18.56 10.28 -5.80
N THR A 254 18.55 10.40 -7.12
CA THR A 254 19.46 11.28 -7.85
C THR A 254 19.16 12.75 -7.61
N THR A 255 17.88 13.15 -7.64
CA THR A 255 17.48 14.54 -7.39
C THR A 255 17.94 15.04 -6.01
N SER A 256 17.89 14.20 -4.99
CA SER A 256 18.35 14.58 -3.64
C SER A 256 19.85 14.93 -3.62
N ASN A 257 20.69 14.12 -4.28
CA ASN A 257 22.13 14.34 -4.32
C ASN A 257 22.48 15.54 -5.21
N VAL A 258 21.83 15.64 -6.38
CA VAL A 258 22.08 16.73 -7.34
C VAL A 258 21.72 18.10 -6.75
N LEU A 259 20.59 18.21 -6.04
CA LEU A 259 20.20 19.47 -5.41
C LEU A 259 21.19 19.90 -4.31
N ALA A 260 21.76 18.95 -3.57
CA ALA A 260 22.78 19.23 -2.57
C ALA A 260 24.13 19.60 -3.21
N ASP A 261 24.58 18.83 -4.20
CA ASP A 261 25.94 18.94 -4.76
C ASP A 261 26.07 20.10 -5.76
N VAL A 262 25.09 20.29 -6.65
CA VAL A 262 25.15 21.28 -7.75
C VAL A 262 24.62 22.64 -7.32
N TYR A 263 23.54 22.68 -6.55
CA TYR A 263 22.90 23.92 -6.10
C TYR A 263 23.35 24.34 -4.69
N HIS A 264 24.25 23.59 -4.06
CA HIS A 264 24.78 23.83 -2.71
C HIS A 264 23.67 24.06 -1.66
N LEU A 265 22.53 23.39 -1.83
CA LEU A 265 21.38 23.53 -0.95
C LEU A 265 21.59 22.77 0.36
N SER A 266 21.12 23.33 1.46
CA SER A 266 21.14 22.63 2.74
C SER A 266 20.18 21.44 2.72
N VAL A 267 20.40 20.46 3.61
CA VAL A 267 19.54 19.25 3.69
C VAL A 267 18.06 19.60 3.89
N MET A 268 17.75 20.68 4.61
CA MET A 268 16.38 21.17 4.78
C MET A 268 15.83 21.78 3.49
N ASP A 269 16.61 22.59 2.77
CA ASP A 269 16.17 23.22 1.52
C ASP A 269 15.92 22.17 0.44
N VAL A 270 16.76 21.12 0.37
CA VAL A 270 16.52 19.95 -0.47
C VAL A 270 15.20 19.27 -0.10
N GLY A 271 14.92 19.12 1.20
CA GLY A 271 13.64 18.62 1.71
C GLY A 271 12.43 19.47 1.27
N LEU A 272 12.55 20.80 1.30
CA LEU A 272 11.51 21.73 0.82
C LEU A 272 11.26 21.60 -0.69
N CYS A 273 12.30 21.37 -1.49
CA CYS A 273 12.17 21.19 -2.93
C CYS A 273 11.23 20.00 -3.29
N PHE A 274 11.15 18.97 -2.44
CA PHE A 274 10.24 17.84 -2.65
C PHE A 274 8.76 18.19 -2.49
N ILE A 275 8.42 19.33 -1.89
CA ILE A 275 7.03 19.81 -1.79
C ILE A 275 6.45 20.04 -3.18
N ALA A 276 7.22 20.59 -4.12
CA ALA A 276 6.77 20.76 -5.51
C ALA A 276 6.35 19.42 -6.13
N GLY A 277 7.11 18.36 -5.85
CA GLY A 277 6.79 17.00 -6.27
C GLY A 277 5.54 16.45 -5.57
N GLY A 278 5.33 16.80 -4.30
CA GLY A 278 4.15 16.44 -3.53
C GLY A 278 2.87 17.08 -4.07
N VAL A 279 2.92 18.37 -4.41
CA VAL A 279 1.79 19.08 -5.03
C VAL A 279 1.49 18.51 -6.41
N GLY A 280 2.52 18.21 -7.20
CA GLY A 280 2.36 17.54 -8.50
C GLY A 280 1.67 16.19 -8.37
N ALA A 281 2.11 15.36 -7.42
CA ALA A 281 1.45 14.09 -7.12
C ALA A 281 0.01 14.26 -6.63
N PHE A 282 -0.26 15.24 -5.77
CA PHE A 282 -1.61 15.50 -5.29
C PHE A 282 -2.57 15.86 -6.44
N LEU A 283 -2.18 16.82 -7.29
CA LEU A 283 -2.99 17.24 -8.44
C LEU A 283 -3.13 16.13 -9.49
N GLY A 284 -2.04 15.42 -9.77
CA GLY A 284 -2.04 14.26 -10.68
C GLY A 284 -3.00 13.16 -10.23
N SER A 285 -3.12 12.92 -8.93
CA SER A 285 -4.08 11.93 -8.43
C SER A 285 -5.54 12.32 -8.62
N LEU A 286 -5.88 13.59 -8.46
CA LEU A 286 -7.26 14.05 -8.58
C LEU A 286 -7.76 13.94 -10.03
N THR A 287 -6.86 14.14 -10.99
CA THR A 287 -7.17 14.06 -12.42
C THR A 287 -7.10 12.61 -12.92
N ALA A 288 -6.09 11.83 -12.52
CA ALA A 288 -5.87 10.48 -13.01
C ALA A 288 -7.06 9.54 -12.78
N GLY A 289 -7.61 9.51 -11.56
CA GLY A 289 -8.72 8.61 -11.24
C GLY A 289 -9.96 8.91 -12.07
N ARG A 290 -10.25 10.21 -12.27
CA ARG A 290 -11.37 10.66 -13.11
C ARG A 290 -11.14 10.37 -14.59
N MET A 291 -9.91 10.53 -15.09
CA MET A 291 -9.57 10.23 -16.49
C MET A 291 -9.73 8.73 -16.79
N VAL A 292 -9.25 7.86 -15.89
CA VAL A 292 -9.39 6.40 -16.05
C VAL A 292 -10.85 5.96 -15.97
N ASP A 293 -11.61 6.48 -15.00
CA ASP A 293 -13.03 6.14 -14.87
C ASP A 293 -13.86 6.69 -16.06
N TYR A 294 -13.48 7.86 -16.59
CA TYR A 294 -14.12 8.45 -17.78
C TYR A 294 -13.93 7.60 -19.03
N GLU A 295 -12.71 7.16 -19.34
CA GLU A 295 -12.47 6.33 -20.53
C GLU A 295 -13.09 4.95 -20.38
N TYR A 296 -13.05 4.37 -19.17
CA TYR A 296 -13.77 3.13 -18.88
C TYR A 296 -15.27 3.29 -19.17
N ARG A 297 -15.89 4.37 -18.71
CA ARG A 297 -17.30 4.65 -18.94
C ARG A 297 -17.60 4.86 -20.42
N ARG A 298 -16.73 5.57 -21.13
CA ARG A 298 -16.87 5.81 -22.58
C ARG A 298 -16.85 4.51 -23.36
N VAL A 299 -15.86 3.65 -23.13
CA VAL A 299 -15.75 2.33 -23.80
C VAL A 299 -16.91 1.41 -23.39
N ALA A 300 -17.36 1.47 -22.13
CA ALA A 300 -18.52 0.72 -21.67
C ALA A 300 -19.80 1.13 -22.42
N ILE A 301 -20.07 2.43 -22.58
CA ILE A 301 -21.23 2.92 -23.32
C ILE A 301 -21.13 2.55 -24.81
N GLU A 302 -19.95 2.67 -25.42
CA GLU A 302 -19.73 2.35 -26.83
C GLU A 302 -19.98 0.86 -27.13
N PHE A 303 -19.58 -0.04 -26.21
CA PHE A 303 -19.72 -1.50 -26.41
C PHE A 303 -21.03 -2.08 -25.87
N CYS A 304 -21.56 -1.59 -24.75
CA CYS A 304 -22.71 -2.17 -24.06
C CYS A 304 -23.97 -1.29 -24.11
N GLY A 305 -23.88 -0.05 -24.56
CA GLY A 305 -24.98 0.92 -24.52
C GLY A 305 -25.34 1.46 -23.11
N HIS A 306 -24.86 0.80 -22.05
CA HIS A 306 -25.00 1.22 -20.66
C HIS A 306 -23.71 1.02 -19.87
N VAL A 307 -23.64 1.55 -18.65
CA VAL A 307 -22.54 1.27 -17.73
C VAL A 307 -22.86 -0.03 -16.99
N PRO A 308 -22.07 -1.11 -17.15
CA PRO A 308 -22.36 -2.38 -16.50
C PRO A 308 -22.13 -2.28 -14.97
N GLU A 309 -23.09 -2.79 -14.20
CA GLU A 309 -22.94 -2.99 -12.75
C GLU A 309 -22.19 -4.30 -12.45
N LYS A 310 -21.87 -4.51 -11.16
CA LYS A 310 -20.93 -5.54 -10.69
C LYS A 310 -21.48 -6.95 -11.02
N GLY A 311 -20.96 -7.58 -12.08
CA GLY A 311 -21.34 -8.94 -12.50
C GLY A 311 -21.80 -9.06 -13.96
N ASP A 312 -22.15 -7.93 -14.61
CA ASP A 312 -22.75 -7.90 -15.96
C ASP A 312 -21.74 -7.61 -17.08
N LEU A 313 -20.43 -7.81 -16.88
CA LEU A 313 -19.48 -7.57 -17.97
C LEU A 313 -19.55 -8.69 -19.01
N PRO A 314 -19.75 -8.35 -20.30
CA PRO A 314 -19.60 -9.33 -21.38
C PRO A 314 -18.20 -9.93 -21.37
N HIS A 315 -18.09 -11.24 -21.60
CA HIS A 315 -16.79 -11.93 -21.66
C HIS A 315 -15.82 -11.36 -22.73
N HIS A 316 -16.35 -10.70 -23.76
CA HIS A 316 -15.57 -10.05 -24.82
C HIS A 316 -15.35 -8.53 -24.62
N PHE A 317 -15.59 -7.98 -23.43
CA PHE A 317 -15.33 -6.56 -23.18
C PHE A 317 -13.82 -6.26 -23.28
N PRO A 318 -13.38 -5.26 -24.09
CA PRO A 318 -11.97 -4.96 -24.27
C PRO A 318 -11.40 -4.15 -23.08
N ILE A 319 -11.23 -4.83 -21.94
CA ILE A 319 -10.70 -4.26 -20.68
C ILE A 319 -9.33 -3.59 -20.91
N PHE A 320 -8.48 -4.21 -21.74
CA PHE A 320 -7.15 -3.69 -22.03
C PHE A 320 -7.19 -2.36 -22.77
N LYS A 321 -8.05 -2.22 -23.79
CA LYS A 321 -8.18 -0.98 -24.56
C LYS A 321 -8.69 0.17 -23.70
N ALA A 322 -9.62 -0.11 -22.79
CA ALA A 322 -10.17 0.87 -21.86
C ALA A 322 -9.15 1.38 -20.83
N ARG A 323 -8.09 0.60 -20.51
CA ARG A 323 -7.12 0.93 -19.46
C ARG A 323 -5.75 1.38 -19.97
N LEU A 324 -5.31 0.93 -21.15
CA LEU A 324 -3.92 1.10 -21.60
C LEU A 324 -3.64 2.46 -22.27
N ARG A 325 -4.67 3.19 -22.69
CA ARG A 325 -4.54 4.39 -23.53
C ARG A 325 -3.83 5.57 -22.84
N TYR A 326 -4.22 5.89 -21.61
CA TYR A 326 -3.65 7.02 -20.85
C TYR A 326 -2.30 6.73 -20.17
N PRO A 327 -2.06 5.53 -19.60
CA PRO A 327 -0.77 5.18 -18.99
C PRO A 327 0.42 5.31 -19.93
N LEU A 328 0.27 4.97 -21.21
CA LEU A 328 1.36 5.10 -22.19
C LEU A 328 1.75 6.55 -22.45
N CYS A 329 0.76 7.43 -22.67
CA CYS A 329 1.01 8.86 -22.82
C CYS A 329 1.66 9.45 -21.57
N ALA A 330 1.17 9.07 -20.39
CA ALA A 330 1.72 9.52 -19.12
C ALA A 330 3.17 9.05 -18.89
N ALA A 331 3.49 7.82 -19.28
CA ALA A 331 4.86 7.30 -19.23
C ALA A 331 5.80 8.07 -20.15
N ILE A 332 5.38 8.40 -21.37
CA ILE A 332 6.20 9.22 -22.29
C ILE A 332 6.45 10.60 -21.68
N VAL A 333 5.42 11.28 -21.16
CA VAL A 333 5.57 12.58 -20.51
C VAL A 333 6.51 12.50 -19.30
N MET A 334 6.40 11.44 -18.50
CA MET A 334 7.30 11.20 -17.36
C MET A 334 8.75 11.06 -17.82
N GLN A 335 9.03 10.26 -18.86
CA GLN A 335 10.39 10.07 -19.35
C GLN A 335 10.97 11.36 -19.94
N MET A 336 10.17 12.10 -20.71
CA MET A 336 10.58 13.41 -21.23
C MET A 336 10.93 14.37 -20.10
N ALA A 337 10.11 14.45 -19.05
CA ALA A 337 10.39 15.31 -17.89
C ALA A 337 11.69 14.93 -17.16
N VAL A 338 12.00 13.64 -17.05
CA VAL A 338 13.26 13.16 -16.45
C VAL A 338 14.46 13.51 -17.34
N MET A 339 14.35 13.37 -18.66
CA MET A 339 15.40 13.76 -19.61
C MET A 339 15.64 15.27 -19.55
N THR A 340 14.58 16.08 -19.54
CA THR A 340 14.68 17.54 -19.41
C THR A 340 15.31 17.93 -18.07
N PHE A 341 14.94 17.27 -16.96
CA PHE A 341 15.60 17.49 -15.68
C PHE A 341 17.11 17.22 -15.76
N GLY A 342 17.52 16.09 -16.37
CA GLY A 342 18.94 15.77 -16.57
C GLY A 342 19.67 16.84 -17.38
N TRP A 343 19.04 17.34 -18.44
CA TRP A 343 19.58 18.44 -19.26
C TRP A 343 19.73 19.75 -18.45
N CYS A 344 18.71 20.12 -17.65
CA CYS A 344 18.74 21.33 -16.82
C CYS A 344 19.87 21.30 -15.79
N VAL A 345 20.16 20.13 -15.22
CA VAL A 345 21.27 19.93 -14.28
C VAL A 345 22.61 20.11 -14.98
N SER A 346 22.77 19.58 -16.19
CA SER A 346 24.03 19.72 -16.95
C SER A 346 24.35 21.15 -17.39
N THR A 347 23.31 21.97 -17.59
CA THR A 347 23.42 23.36 -18.05
C THR A 347 23.30 24.38 -16.92
N VAL A 348 23.26 23.93 -15.66
CA VAL A 348 23.16 24.73 -14.43
C VAL A 348 22.08 25.82 -14.53
N GLN A 349 20.88 25.41 -14.94
CA GLN A 349 19.72 26.30 -15.07
C GLN A 349 19.24 26.80 -13.70
N PRO A 350 18.50 27.92 -13.63
CA PRO A 350 17.97 28.43 -12.37
C PRO A 350 17.04 27.41 -11.70
N LEU A 351 17.09 27.34 -10.37
CA LEU A 351 16.40 26.37 -9.51
C LEU A 351 14.89 26.14 -9.82
N PRO A 352 14.09 27.14 -10.24
CA PRO A 352 12.69 26.92 -10.57
C PRO A 352 12.46 25.91 -11.70
N VAL A 353 13.41 25.76 -12.63
CA VAL A 353 13.27 24.87 -13.79
C VAL A 353 13.33 23.38 -13.38
N PRO A 354 14.34 22.92 -12.61
CA PRO A 354 14.32 21.60 -11.99
C PRO A 354 13.08 21.30 -11.14
N LEU A 355 12.57 22.31 -10.39
CA LEU A 355 11.37 22.17 -9.56
C LEU A 355 10.11 21.97 -10.40
N ALA A 356 9.97 22.70 -11.51
CA ALA A 356 8.87 22.50 -12.46
C ALA A 356 8.91 21.10 -13.08
N MET A 357 10.10 20.60 -13.45
CA MET A 357 10.25 19.24 -13.98
C MET A 357 9.93 18.18 -12.93
N LEU A 358 10.31 18.39 -11.67
CA LEU A 358 9.94 17.52 -10.55
C LEU A 358 8.42 17.45 -10.37
N PHE A 359 7.73 18.59 -10.47
CA PHE A 359 6.26 18.65 -10.45
C PHE A 359 5.62 17.89 -11.62
N ILE A 360 6.09 18.10 -12.84
CA ILE A 360 5.56 17.43 -14.05
C ILE A 360 5.80 15.91 -13.97
N CYS A 361 6.99 15.48 -13.57
CA CYS A 361 7.30 14.07 -13.40
C CYS A 361 6.38 13.40 -12.36
N LYS A 362 6.19 14.05 -11.20
CA LYS A 362 5.35 13.52 -10.11
C LYS A 362 3.84 13.61 -10.38
N SER A 363 3.38 14.52 -11.22
CA SER A 363 1.97 14.53 -11.66
C SER A 363 1.69 13.43 -12.68
N SER A 364 2.61 13.19 -13.61
CA SER A 364 2.47 12.19 -14.67
C SER A 364 2.50 10.77 -14.13
N ILE A 365 3.19 10.53 -13.02
CA ILE A 365 3.38 9.17 -12.51
C ILE A 365 2.10 8.50 -12.00
N ILE A 366 1.10 9.27 -11.58
CA ILE A 366 -0.14 8.71 -11.02
C ILE A 366 -1.13 8.29 -12.11
N LEU A 367 -0.87 8.72 -13.34
CA LEU A 367 -1.60 8.28 -14.53
C LEU A 367 -1.10 6.93 -15.08
N ILE A 368 0.03 6.42 -14.57
CA ILE A 368 0.64 5.13 -14.91
C ILE A 368 0.23 4.09 -13.86
#